data_AF-A0A940RDT0-F1
#
_entry.id   AF-A0A940RDT0-F1
#
_cell.length_a   1.000
_cell.length_b   1.000
_cell.length_c   1.000
_cell.angle_alpha   90.00
_cell.angle_beta   90.00
_cell.angle_gamma   90.00
#
_symmetry.space_group_name_H-M   'P 1'
#
loop_
_entity.id
_entity.type
_entity.pdbx_description
1 polymer ?
#
loop_
_entity_poly.entity_id
_entity_poly.type
_entity_poly.pdbx_seq_one_letter_code
_entity_poly.pdbx_strand_id
1 'polypeptide(L)'
;MPPIGLWREHLPYHSAVDVTASGNKVYCATPFSLFSVDLSTNEVQRISKVAGLSETGISTVQYDPVSKKLLVAYTNSNIDLIDEKGIHNT
;
A
#
# COMPACT_ATOMS: atom_id res chain seq x y z
N MET A 1 4.64 -24.25 -8.12
CA MET A 1 4.92 -23.32 -9.23
C MET A 1 3.65 -22.56 -9.53
N PRO A 2 3.69 -21.22 -9.65
CA PRO A 2 2.51 -20.46 -10.05
C PRO A 2 2.10 -20.84 -11.49
N PRO A 3 0.79 -20.81 -11.83
CA PRO A 3 0.30 -21.15 -13.15
C PRO A 3 0.91 -20.27 -14.26
N ILE A 4 1.06 -20.86 -15.45
CA ILE A 4 1.43 -20.17 -16.68
C ILE A 4 0.30 -19.19 -17.09
N GLY A 5 0.64 -17.91 -17.28
CA GLY A 5 -0.30 -16.87 -17.74
C GLY A 5 -0.64 -15.77 -16.73
N LEU A 6 -0.18 -15.85 -15.48
CA LEU A 6 -0.32 -14.77 -14.49
C LEU A 6 0.89 -13.82 -14.53
N TRP A 7 0.63 -12.52 -14.60
CA TRP A 7 1.66 -11.50 -14.35
C TRP A 7 2.22 -11.69 -12.95
N ARG A 8 3.55 -11.75 -12.83
CA ARG A 8 4.27 -11.87 -11.56
C ARG A 8 5.06 -10.59 -11.33
N GLU A 9 4.76 -9.89 -10.25
CA GLU A 9 5.50 -8.69 -9.87
C GLU A 9 6.80 -9.06 -9.14
N HIS A 10 7.91 -8.45 -9.56
CA HIS A 10 9.20 -8.47 -8.88
C HIS A 10 9.59 -7.02 -8.55
N LEU A 11 8.84 -6.39 -7.65
CA LEU A 11 9.14 -5.04 -7.21
C LEU A 11 10.27 -5.05 -6.17
N PRO A 12 11.21 -4.09 -6.21
CA PRO A 12 12.24 -3.97 -5.20
C PRO A 12 11.64 -3.45 -3.89
N TYR A 13 11.32 -4.35 -2.97
CA TYR A 13 10.86 -4.02 -1.61
C TYR A 13 12.00 -3.61 -0.66
N HIS A 14 13.24 -3.50 -1.17
CA HIS A 14 14.43 -3.22 -0.37
C HIS A 14 14.60 -1.71 -0.06
N SER A 15 13.73 -0.86 -0.62
CA SER A 15 13.70 0.57 -0.34
C SER A 15 12.30 0.95 0.16
N ALA A 16 12.23 1.28 1.44
CA ALA A 16 11.04 1.87 2.04
C ALA A 16 11.10 3.39 1.86
N VAL A 17 9.99 3.97 1.40
CA VAL A 17 9.80 5.42 1.34
C VAL A 17 9.30 5.91 2.70
N ASP A 18 8.33 5.20 3.27
CA ASP A 18 7.65 5.64 4.49
C ASP A 18 6.94 4.46 5.17
N VAL A 19 6.70 4.55 6.48
CA VAL A 19 6.04 3.54 7.30
C VAL A 19 5.06 4.20 8.25
N THR A 20 3.84 3.67 8.31
CA THR A 20 2.81 4.08 9.27
C THR A 20 2.16 2.84 9.89
N ALA A 21 1.56 2.98 11.06
CA ALA A 21 0.87 1.89 11.73
C ALA A 21 -0.58 2.27 12.08
N SER A 22 -1.46 1.29 11.98
CA SER A 22 -2.73 1.26 12.69
C SER A 22 -2.58 0.38 13.95
N GLY A 23 -3.66 0.22 14.71
CA GLY A 23 -3.62 -0.59 15.93
C GLY A 23 -3.19 -2.05 15.72
N ASN A 24 -3.51 -2.67 14.58
CA ASN A 24 -3.20 -4.08 14.30
C ASN A 24 -2.42 -4.33 13.00
N LYS A 25 -2.13 -3.28 12.22
CA LYS A 25 -1.41 -3.40 10.95
C LYS A 25 -0.31 -2.37 10.85
N VAL A 26 0.85 -2.79 10.34
CA VAL A 26 1.93 -1.88 9.92
C VAL A 26 1.90 -1.80 8.41
N TYR A 27 1.91 -0.60 7.86
CA TYR A 27 1.95 -0.30 6.45
C TYR A 27 3.34 0.23 6.08
N CYS A 28 3.89 -0.26 4.99
CA CYS A 28 5.18 0.17 4.45
C CYS A 28 4.99 0.52 2.97
N ALA A 29 5.31 1.77 2.65
CA ALA A 29 5.33 2.27 1.28
C ALA A 29 6.72 2.06 0.67
N THR A 30 6.72 1.66 -0.58
CA THR A 30 7.89 1.64 -1.46
C THR A 30 7.61 2.58 -2.64
N PRO A 31 8.60 2.92 -3.47
CA PRO A 31 8.33 3.78 -4.64
C PRO A 31 7.33 3.17 -5.63
N PHE A 32 7.05 1.86 -5.57
CA PHE A 32 6.26 1.17 -6.58
C PHE A 32 4.98 0.51 -6.03
N SER A 33 4.90 0.30 -4.72
CA SER A 33 3.82 -0.47 -4.10
C SER A 33 3.73 -0.19 -2.61
N LEU A 34 2.60 -0.54 -2.03
CA LEU A 34 2.36 -0.57 -0.60
C LEU A 34 2.28 -2.04 -0.15
N PHE A 35 2.82 -2.36 1.02
CA PHE A 35 2.50 -3.62 1.68
C PHE A 35 2.16 -3.39 3.14
N SER A 36 1.40 -4.31 3.71
CA SER A 36 1.04 -4.30 5.12
C SER A 36 1.32 -5.64 5.77
N VAL A 37 1.61 -5.60 7.06
CA VAL A 37 1.78 -6.77 7.92
C VAL A 37 0.76 -6.68 9.04
N ASP A 38 -0.07 -7.71 9.18
CA ASP A 38 -0.94 -7.85 10.34
C ASP A 38 -0.13 -8.37 11.53
N LEU A 39 -0.15 -7.64 12.64
CA LEU A 39 0.66 -7.93 13.83
C LEU A 39 0.15 -9.13 14.62
N SER A 40 -1.11 -9.53 14.42
CA SER A 40 -1.72 -10.66 15.11
C SER A 40 -1.53 -11.98 14.37
N THR A 41 -1.57 -11.95 13.03
CA THR A 41 -1.48 -13.16 12.19
C THR A 41 -0.15 -13.31 11.46
N ASN A 42 0.70 -12.28 11.45
CA ASN A 42 1.89 -12.15 10.59
C ASN A 42 1.58 -12.26 9.09
N GLU A 43 0.33 -12.05 8.68
CA GLU A 43 -0.06 -12.07 7.27
C GLU A 43 0.47 -10.82 6.56
N VAL A 44 1.08 -11.02 5.39
CA VAL A 44 1.57 -9.93 4.54
C VAL A 44 0.63 -9.72 3.37
N GLN A 45 0.08 -8.52 3.25
CA GLN A 45 -0.78 -8.12 2.14
C GLN A 45 -0.07 -7.07 1.29
N ARG A 46 -0.14 -7.19 -0.04
CA ARG A 46 0.54 -6.31 -0.99
C ARG A 46 -0.50 -5.61 -1.86
N ILE A 47 -0.36 -4.30 -2.01
CA ILE A 47 -1.23 -3.44 -2.81
C ILE A 47 -0.33 -2.69 -3.79
N SER A 48 -0.36 -3.09 -5.06
CA SER A 48 0.33 -2.44 -6.16
C SER A 48 -0.67 -1.70 -7.06
N LYS A 49 -0.18 -1.03 -8.09
CA LYS A 49 -1.03 -0.45 -9.14
C LYS A 49 -1.94 -1.49 -9.80
N VAL A 50 -1.44 -2.70 -10.02
CA VAL A 50 -2.24 -3.80 -10.60
C VAL A 50 -3.30 -4.30 -9.61
N ALA A 51 -3.02 -4.21 -8.31
CA ALA A 51 -3.93 -4.62 -7.25
C ALA A 51 -4.89 -3.52 -6.75
N GLY A 52 -4.85 -2.31 -7.35
CA GLY A 52 -5.85 -1.27 -7.12
C GLY A 52 -5.31 0.12 -6.77
N LEU A 53 -3.99 0.31 -6.54
CA LEU A 53 -3.45 1.67 -6.45
C LEU A 53 -3.63 2.40 -7.79
N SER A 54 -3.88 3.69 -7.74
CA SER A 54 -4.04 4.50 -8.95
C SER A 54 -2.70 4.71 -9.65
N GLU A 55 -1.61 4.80 -8.87
CA GLU A 55 -0.30 5.19 -9.38
C GLU A 55 0.88 4.47 -8.75
N THR A 56 2.05 4.72 -9.33
CA THR A 56 3.37 4.42 -8.77
C THR A 56 4.05 5.73 -8.40
N GLY A 57 5.15 5.69 -7.66
CA GLY A 57 5.81 6.89 -7.16
C GLY A 57 5.17 7.39 -5.88
N ILE A 58 4.92 6.48 -4.92
CA ILE A 58 4.44 6.86 -3.59
C ILE A 58 5.49 7.75 -2.94
N SER A 59 5.06 8.91 -2.43
CA SER A 59 5.92 9.89 -1.76
C SER A 59 5.83 9.80 -0.24
N THR A 60 4.65 9.50 0.31
CA THR A 60 4.42 9.30 1.75
C THR A 60 3.14 8.50 1.98
N VAL A 61 3.04 7.86 3.14
CA VAL A 61 1.84 7.15 3.58
C VAL A 61 1.53 7.49 5.03
N GLN A 62 0.27 7.81 5.32
CA GLN A 62 -0.15 8.14 6.69
C GLN A 62 -1.47 7.48 7.03
N TYR A 63 -1.52 6.80 8.18
CA TYR A 63 -2.78 6.32 8.74
C TYR A 63 -3.35 7.38 9.69
N ASP A 64 -4.62 7.74 9.48
CA ASP A 64 -5.40 8.54 10.41
C ASP A 64 -6.28 7.62 11.29
N PRO A 65 -5.99 7.52 12.61
CA PRO A 65 -6.77 6.67 13.50
C PRO A 65 -8.19 7.20 13.77
N VAL A 66 -8.44 8.50 13.55
CA VAL A 66 -9.76 9.10 13.81
C VAL A 66 -10.74 8.71 12.72
N SER A 67 -10.38 8.93 11.45
CA SER A 67 -11.22 8.55 10.32
C SER A 67 -11.07 7.08 9.91
N LYS A 68 -10.07 6.37 10.46
CA LYS A 68 -9.68 4.99 10.12
C LYS A 68 -9.29 4.82 8.66
N LYS A 69 -8.58 5.79 8.10
CA LYS A 69 -8.20 5.81 6.69
C LYS A 69 -6.68 5.82 6.53
N LEU A 70 -6.22 5.17 5.48
CA LEU A 70 -4.83 5.26 5.03
C LEU A 70 -4.77 6.22 3.83
N LEU A 71 -3.97 7.26 3.94
CA LEU A 71 -3.69 8.18 2.86
C LEU A 71 -2.38 7.74 2.18
N VAL A 72 -2.41 7.63 0.86
CA VAL A 72 -1.25 7.34 0.02
C VAL A 72 -1.07 8.51 -0.94
N ALA A 73 -0.05 9.32 -0.72
CA ALA A 73 0.26 10.45 -1.59
C ALA A 73 1.33 10.06 -2.61
N TYR A 74 1.18 10.56 -3.83
CA TYR A 74 2.11 10.31 -4.93
C TYR A 74 2.97 11.54 -5.23
N THR A 75 4.10 11.34 -5.90
CA THR A 75 5.02 12.43 -6.28
C THR A 75 4.41 13.45 -7.25
N ASN A 76 3.35 13.08 -7.96
CA ASN A 76 2.64 13.96 -8.89
C ASN A 76 1.44 14.68 -8.25
N SER A 77 1.34 14.69 -6.92
CA SER A 77 0.23 15.27 -6.14
C SER A 77 -1.11 14.53 -6.26
N ASN A 78 -1.16 13.37 -6.92
CA ASN A 78 -2.31 12.48 -6.83
C ASN A 78 -2.37 11.87 -5.41
N ILE A 79 -3.56 11.48 -4.96
CA ILE A 79 -3.79 10.87 -3.65
C ILE A 79 -4.77 9.70 -3.78
N ASP A 80 -4.42 8.57 -3.18
CA ASP A 80 -5.36 7.50 -2.89
C ASP A 80 -5.73 7.48 -1.41
N LEU A 81 -7.02 7.32 -1.15
CA LEU A 81 -7.58 7.13 0.18
C LEU A 81 -8.07 5.68 0.30
N ILE A 82 -7.49 4.93 1.23
CA ILE A 82 -7.87 3.54 1.50
C ILE A 82 -8.67 3.46 2.79
N ASP A 83 -9.88 2.92 2.70
CA ASP A 83 -10.77 2.67 3.83
C ASP A 83 -11.43 1.28 3.74
N GLU A 84 -12.37 0.99 4.65
CA GLU A 84 -13.09 -0.29 4.67
C GLU A 84 -13.90 -0.57 3.40
N LYS A 85 -14.22 0.46 2.61
CA LYS A 85 -15.00 0.33 1.36
C LYS A 85 -14.10 0.11 0.14
N GLY A 86 -12.80 0.33 0.26
CA GLY A 86 -11.83 0.12 -0.81
C GLY A 86 -10.89 1.31 -1.00
N ILE A 87 -10.37 1.45 -2.21
CA ILE A 87 -9.43 2.49 -2.62
C ILE A 87 -10.21 3.55 -3.42
N HIS A 88 -10.10 4.81 -3.01
CA HIS A 88 -10.73 5.95 -3.66
C HIS A 88 -9.66 6.94 -4.10
N ASN A 89 -9.66 7.32 -5.38
CA ASN A 89 -8.72 8.29 -5.93
C ASN A 89 -9.32 9.70 -5.91
N THR A 90 -8.51 10.72 -5.59
CA THR A 90 -8.96 12.13 -5.47
C THR A 90 -8.04 13.11 -6.18
#